data_AF-S0JI23-F1
#
_entry.id   AF-S0JI23-F1
#
_cell.length_a   1.000
_cell.length_b   1.000
_cell.length_c   1.000
_cell.angle_alpha   90.00
_cell.angle_beta   90.00
_cell.angle_gamma   90.00
#
_symmetry.space_group_name_H-M   'P 1'
#
loop_
_entity.id
_entity.type
_entity.pdbx_description
1 polymer ?
#
loop_
_entity_poly.entity_id
_entity_poly.type
_entity_poly.pdbx_seq_one_letter_code
_entity_poly.pdbx_strand_id
1 'polypeptide(L)'
;MELKFSAVILQNKDTDTAYVEVPYDIKKLFGKDRLPVNAAFDGIPYRGQVIKTCTPCYIIRVTGQIRRQTGKNFGDIVEVVLQERDSEKPSMWKCPKCGREFKKNGQSHFCGEKPKTIDEYILGQDEDKQEELQHIRQILHRALPEAEERISWSMPTYWKKHNILHFAASKKHIGLYPGPEAVIHFSEELQGYKTEKGTIRIPYGNIDDALIEKIAKWCWQTGNHA
;
A
#
# COMPACT_ATOMS: atom_id res chain seq x y z
N MET A 1 -29.79 1.85 -16.43
CA MET A 1 -30.53 0.65 -16.88
C MET A 1 -30.90 -0.16 -15.65
N GLU A 2 -32.12 -0.67 -15.61
CA GLU A 2 -32.62 -1.57 -14.56
C GLU A 2 -32.77 -2.98 -15.14
N LEU A 3 -32.34 -4.00 -14.40
CA LEU A 3 -32.46 -5.41 -14.74
C LEU A 3 -33.35 -6.10 -13.70
N LYS A 4 -34.29 -6.93 -14.15
CA LYS A 4 -35.27 -7.63 -13.29
C LYS A 4 -35.38 -9.10 -13.67
N PHE A 5 -35.22 -9.99 -12.71
CA PHE A 5 -35.27 -11.43 -12.92
C PHE A 5 -35.60 -12.17 -11.62
N SER A 6 -36.05 -13.41 -11.75
CA SER A 6 -36.21 -14.34 -10.63
C SER A 6 -35.07 -15.34 -10.65
N ALA A 7 -34.51 -15.65 -9.48
CA ALA A 7 -33.40 -16.61 -9.38
C ALA A 7 -33.50 -17.44 -8.10
N VAL A 8 -32.94 -18.64 -8.16
CA VAL A 8 -32.82 -19.53 -7.00
C VAL A 8 -31.68 -19.07 -6.10
N ILE A 9 -31.92 -19.00 -4.79
CA ILE A 9 -30.87 -18.72 -3.79
C ILE A 9 -29.97 -19.96 -3.66
N LEU A 10 -28.73 -19.83 -4.10
CA LEU A 10 -27.72 -20.89 -4.07
C LEU A 10 -26.78 -20.74 -2.87
N GLN A 11 -26.29 -21.87 -2.38
CA GLN A 11 -25.31 -21.93 -1.31
C GLN A 11 -23.90 -22.14 -1.88
N ASN A 12 -22.92 -21.41 -1.37
CA ASN A 12 -21.52 -21.68 -1.69
C ASN A 12 -20.97 -22.80 -0.80
N LYS A 13 -20.95 -24.03 -1.33
CA LYS A 13 -20.51 -25.23 -0.60
C LYS A 13 -21.19 -25.32 0.77
N ASP A 14 -20.48 -25.76 1.81
CA ASP A 14 -20.98 -25.86 3.18
C ASP A 14 -20.86 -24.55 3.98
N THR A 15 -20.82 -23.38 3.32
CA THR A 15 -20.73 -22.07 3.99
C THR A 15 -22.10 -21.40 4.06
N ASP A 16 -22.31 -20.48 5.01
CA ASP A 16 -23.52 -19.65 5.08
C ASP A 16 -23.58 -18.54 3.99
N THR A 17 -22.71 -18.62 2.98
CA THR A 17 -22.66 -17.64 1.89
C THR A 17 -23.70 -17.99 0.83
N ALA A 18 -24.77 -17.20 0.78
CA ALA A 18 -25.80 -17.31 -0.25
C ALA A 18 -25.55 -16.34 -1.42
N TYR A 19 -25.94 -16.72 -2.62
CA TYR A 19 -25.88 -15.90 -3.83
C TYR A 19 -27.00 -16.29 -4.81
N VAL A 20 -27.20 -15.45 -5.82
CA VAL A 20 -28.03 -15.79 -6.99
C VAL A 20 -27.22 -15.57 -8.25
N GLU A 21 -27.50 -16.39 -9.26
CA GLU A 21 -26.94 -16.21 -10.60
C GLU A 21 -27.69 -15.09 -11.34
N VAL A 22 -26.94 -14.22 -11.99
CA VAL A 22 -27.45 -13.10 -12.77
C VAL A 22 -27.50 -13.54 -14.23
N PRO A 23 -28.69 -13.66 -14.85
CA PRO A 23 -28.87 -14.25 -16.18
C PRO A 23 -28.53 -13.29 -17.33
N TYR A 24 -27.63 -12.33 -17.08
CA TYR A 24 -27.24 -11.30 -18.03
C TYR A 24 -25.73 -11.27 -18.21
N ASP A 25 -25.31 -11.03 -19.46
CA ASP A 25 -23.91 -10.73 -19.75
C ASP A 25 -23.60 -9.28 -19.34
N ILE A 26 -23.13 -9.13 -18.10
CA ILE A 26 -22.79 -7.83 -17.52
C ILE A 26 -21.65 -7.15 -18.30
N LYS A 27 -20.72 -7.91 -18.89
CA LYS A 27 -19.64 -7.35 -19.70
C LYS A 27 -20.19 -6.75 -20.98
N LYS A 28 -21.09 -7.43 -21.65
CA LYS A 28 -21.75 -6.94 -22.88
C LYS A 28 -22.66 -5.75 -22.59
N LEU A 29 -23.37 -5.74 -21.46
CA LEU A 29 -24.32 -4.69 -21.10
C LEU A 29 -23.67 -3.42 -20.55
N PHE A 30 -22.64 -3.55 -19.72
CA PHE A 30 -22.05 -2.43 -18.97
C PHE A 30 -20.54 -2.23 -19.20
N GLY A 31 -19.88 -3.11 -19.96
CA GLY A 31 -18.43 -3.04 -20.22
C GLY A 31 -17.55 -3.43 -19.02
N LYS A 32 -18.14 -3.88 -17.90
CA LYS A 32 -17.45 -4.11 -16.62
C LYS A 32 -17.51 -5.58 -16.20
N ASP A 33 -16.42 -6.10 -15.63
CA ASP A 33 -16.40 -7.45 -15.01
C ASP A 33 -16.91 -7.44 -13.55
N ARG A 34 -17.00 -6.24 -12.97
CA ARG A 34 -17.60 -5.98 -11.65
C ARG A 34 -18.52 -4.79 -11.75
N LEU A 35 -19.79 -4.97 -11.39
CA LEU A 35 -20.80 -3.92 -11.48
C LEU A 35 -21.29 -3.57 -10.07
N PRO A 36 -20.92 -2.39 -9.52
CA PRO A 36 -21.57 -1.90 -8.32
C PRO A 36 -23.05 -1.64 -8.60
N VAL A 37 -23.92 -2.08 -7.71
CA VAL A 37 -25.37 -1.99 -7.90
C VAL A 37 -26.07 -1.53 -6.63
N ASN A 38 -27.18 -0.81 -6.83
CA ASN A 38 -28.29 -0.80 -5.90
C ASN A 38 -29.23 -1.93 -6.34
N ALA A 39 -29.43 -2.90 -5.48
CA ALA A 39 -30.26 -4.06 -5.73
C ALA A 39 -31.47 -4.07 -4.78
N ALA A 40 -32.47 -4.86 -5.12
CA ALA A 40 -33.53 -5.26 -4.21
C ALA A 40 -33.80 -6.76 -4.35
N PHE A 41 -34.07 -7.42 -3.23
CA PHE A 41 -34.47 -8.82 -3.15
C PHE A 41 -35.88 -8.88 -2.55
N ASP A 42 -36.88 -9.25 -3.35
CA ASP A 42 -38.32 -9.11 -2.99
C ASP A 42 -38.66 -7.73 -2.41
N GLY A 43 -38.11 -6.67 -3.02
CA GLY A 43 -38.28 -5.28 -2.55
C GLY A 43 -37.38 -4.86 -1.38
N ILE A 44 -36.64 -5.78 -0.75
CA ILE A 44 -35.70 -5.44 0.33
C ILE A 44 -34.42 -4.84 -0.26
N PRO A 45 -34.07 -3.59 0.05
CA PRO A 45 -32.93 -2.92 -0.57
C PRO A 45 -31.59 -3.52 -0.13
N TYR A 46 -30.68 -3.65 -1.09
CA TYR A 46 -29.34 -4.17 -0.88
C TYR A 46 -28.32 -3.37 -1.71
N ARG A 47 -27.27 -2.86 -1.05
CA ARG A 47 -26.14 -2.22 -1.73
C ARG A 47 -25.02 -3.24 -1.90
N GLY A 48 -24.69 -3.57 -3.14
CA GLY A 48 -23.78 -4.67 -3.42
C GLY A 48 -22.98 -4.51 -4.71
N GLN A 49 -22.46 -5.63 -5.17
CA GLN A 49 -21.75 -5.74 -6.45
C GLN A 49 -22.12 -7.06 -7.12
N VAL A 50 -22.33 -7.00 -8.43
CA VAL A 50 -22.35 -8.19 -9.29
C VAL A 50 -20.91 -8.50 -9.70
N ILE A 51 -20.49 -9.75 -9.52
CA ILE A 51 -19.13 -10.18 -9.81
C ILE A 51 -19.13 -11.37 -10.78
N LYS A 52 -18.12 -11.42 -11.64
CA LYS A 52 -17.84 -12.59 -12.48
C LYS A 52 -17.19 -13.70 -11.66
N THR A 53 -17.67 -14.93 -11.78
CA THR A 53 -17.05 -16.11 -11.16
C THR A 53 -16.20 -16.90 -12.15
N CYS A 54 -15.53 -17.97 -11.70
CA CYS A 54 -14.72 -18.84 -12.57
C CYS A 54 -15.55 -19.69 -13.53
N THR A 55 -16.85 -19.85 -13.24
CA THR A 55 -17.87 -20.30 -14.20
C THR A 55 -18.34 -19.10 -15.04
N PRO A 56 -18.87 -19.29 -16.26
CA PRO A 56 -19.31 -18.20 -17.14
C PRO A 56 -20.54 -17.40 -16.64
N CYS A 57 -20.80 -17.42 -15.33
CA CYS A 57 -21.94 -16.78 -14.69
C CYS A 57 -21.49 -15.52 -13.93
N TYR A 58 -22.38 -14.56 -13.85
CA TYR A 58 -22.30 -13.44 -12.91
C TYR A 58 -23.12 -13.78 -11.68
N ILE A 59 -22.68 -13.38 -10.49
CA ILE A 59 -23.43 -13.59 -9.26
C ILE A 59 -23.58 -12.31 -8.45
N ILE A 60 -24.63 -12.24 -7.64
CA ILE A 60 -24.78 -11.25 -6.57
C ILE A 60 -25.07 -11.98 -5.26
N ARG A 61 -24.38 -11.56 -4.19
CA ARG A 61 -24.52 -12.14 -2.85
C ARG A 61 -25.89 -11.80 -2.26
N VAL A 62 -26.52 -12.78 -1.62
CA VAL A 62 -27.70 -12.61 -0.76
C VAL A 62 -27.24 -12.77 0.68
N THR A 63 -27.36 -11.73 1.51
CA THR A 63 -26.86 -11.80 2.88
C THR A 63 -27.82 -12.59 3.79
N GLY A 64 -27.33 -13.07 4.93
CA GLY A 64 -28.20 -13.66 5.95
C GLY A 64 -29.27 -12.69 6.46
N GLN A 65 -28.99 -11.37 6.45
CA GLN A 65 -29.99 -10.36 6.80
C GLN A 65 -31.11 -10.29 5.75
N ILE A 66 -30.76 -10.26 4.46
CA ILE A 66 -31.75 -10.24 3.38
C ILE A 66 -32.62 -11.50 3.46
N ARG A 67 -32.02 -12.68 3.59
CA ARG A 67 -32.75 -13.96 3.74
C ARG A 67 -33.73 -13.95 4.91
N ARG A 68 -33.32 -13.43 6.07
CA ARG A 68 -34.21 -13.27 7.23
C ARG A 68 -35.36 -12.29 6.98
N GLN A 69 -35.12 -11.21 6.26
CA GLN A 69 -36.14 -10.20 5.96
C GLN A 69 -37.13 -10.65 4.90
N THR A 70 -36.69 -11.41 3.89
CA THR A 70 -37.56 -11.99 2.86
C THR A 70 -38.25 -13.28 3.30
N GLY A 71 -37.76 -13.92 4.39
CA GLY A 71 -38.23 -15.23 4.82
C GLY A 71 -37.80 -16.38 3.91
N LYS A 72 -36.79 -16.16 3.05
CA LYS A 72 -36.31 -17.12 2.06
C LYS A 72 -34.98 -17.75 2.45
N ASN A 73 -34.77 -19.00 2.06
CA ASN A 73 -33.58 -19.79 2.32
C ASN A 73 -32.99 -20.37 1.03
N PHE A 74 -31.94 -21.20 1.16
CA PHE A 74 -31.34 -21.90 0.03
C PHE A 74 -32.38 -22.76 -0.71
N GLY A 75 -32.43 -22.66 -2.04
CA GLY A 75 -33.41 -23.33 -2.89
C GLY A 75 -34.66 -22.50 -3.19
N ASP A 76 -34.96 -21.45 -2.41
CA ASP A 76 -36.10 -20.58 -2.69
C ASP A 76 -35.83 -19.64 -3.85
N ILE A 77 -36.89 -19.25 -4.55
CA ILE A 77 -36.85 -18.28 -5.64
C ILE A 77 -37.00 -16.88 -5.05
N VAL A 78 -36.10 -15.96 -5.39
CA VAL A 78 -36.15 -14.54 -5.01
C VAL A 78 -36.29 -13.65 -6.25
N GLU A 79 -37.12 -12.61 -6.16
CA GLU A 79 -37.18 -11.56 -7.18
C GLU A 79 -36.02 -10.59 -6.98
N VAL A 80 -35.24 -10.37 -8.04
CA VAL A 80 -34.04 -9.53 -8.01
C VAL A 80 -34.23 -8.36 -8.94
N VAL A 81 -34.08 -7.16 -8.40
CA VAL A 81 -33.96 -5.92 -9.17
C VAL A 81 -32.54 -5.41 -9.02
N LEU A 82 -31.86 -5.11 -10.12
CA LEU A 82 -30.51 -4.55 -10.13
C LEU A 82 -30.50 -3.24 -10.92
N GLN A 83 -29.92 -2.21 -10.35
CA GLN A 83 -29.59 -0.98 -11.04
C GLN A 83 -28.11 -0.68 -10.83
N GLU A 84 -27.40 -0.39 -11.92
CA GLU A 84 -26.03 0.10 -11.84
C GLU A 84 -25.97 1.32 -10.91
N ARG A 85 -25.05 1.27 -9.95
CA ARG A 85 -24.73 2.38 -9.07
C ARG A 85 -23.44 2.99 -9.56
N ASP A 86 -23.38 4.32 -9.56
CA ASP A 86 -22.11 5.01 -9.80
C ASP A 86 -21.05 4.49 -8.83
N SER A 87 -19.95 4.01 -9.41
CA SER A 87 -18.72 3.79 -8.67
C SER A 87 -18.29 5.17 -8.19
N GLU A 88 -18.65 5.57 -6.97
CA GLU A 88 -18.00 6.69 -6.30
C GLU A 88 -16.50 6.42 -6.39
N LYS A 89 -15.81 7.10 -7.32
CA LYS A 89 -14.34 7.08 -7.34
C LYS A 89 -13.96 7.57 -5.96
N PRO A 90 -13.14 6.83 -5.18
CA PRO A 90 -12.71 7.33 -3.89
C PRO A 90 -12.13 8.72 -4.14
N SER A 91 -12.70 9.73 -3.48
CA SER A 91 -12.27 11.11 -3.64
C SER A 91 -10.78 11.14 -3.31
N MET A 92 -9.95 11.32 -4.34
CA MET A 92 -8.53 11.42 -4.13
C MET A 92 -8.27 12.75 -3.43
N TRP A 93 -7.70 12.70 -2.24
CA TRP A 93 -7.25 13.92 -1.59
C TRP A 93 -5.99 14.41 -2.29
N LYS A 94 -5.99 15.69 -2.69
CA LYS A 94 -4.85 16.33 -3.35
C LYS A 94 -3.98 17.01 -2.28
N CYS A 95 -2.67 16.68 -2.18
CA CYS A 95 -1.77 17.41 -1.26
C CYS A 95 -1.80 18.89 -1.64
N PRO A 96 -2.15 19.81 -0.73
CA PRO A 96 -2.15 21.24 -1.04
C PRO A 96 -0.72 21.76 -1.31
N LYS A 97 0.31 21.06 -0.83
CA LYS A 97 1.72 21.45 -1.05
C LYS A 97 2.31 20.97 -2.39
N CYS A 98 1.98 19.76 -2.86
CA CYS A 98 2.59 19.22 -4.09
C CYS A 98 1.62 18.80 -5.20
N GLY A 99 0.30 18.92 -4.98
CA GLY A 99 -0.70 18.61 -6.00
C GLY A 99 -0.89 17.13 -6.32
N ARG A 100 -0.14 16.20 -5.71
CA ARG A 100 -0.33 14.75 -5.89
C ARG A 100 -1.60 14.25 -5.20
N GLU A 101 -2.18 13.20 -5.79
CA GLU A 101 -3.43 12.58 -5.36
C GLU A 101 -3.20 11.33 -4.51
N PHE A 102 -3.90 11.24 -3.38
CA PHE A 102 -3.79 10.15 -2.42
C PHE A 102 -5.16 9.61 -2.01
N LYS A 103 -5.22 8.32 -1.66
CA LYS A 103 -6.46 7.65 -1.25
C LYS A 103 -6.97 8.14 0.11
N LYS A 104 -6.08 8.64 0.98
CA LYS A 104 -6.41 9.07 2.34
C LYS A 104 -6.12 10.56 2.50
N ASN A 105 -7.05 11.27 3.13
CA ASN A 105 -6.84 12.66 3.53
C ASN A 105 -5.66 12.76 4.51
N GLY A 106 -4.75 13.71 4.28
CA GLY A 106 -3.57 13.90 5.12
C GLY A 106 -2.56 12.75 5.07
N GLN A 107 -2.58 11.90 4.03
CA GLN A 107 -1.63 10.79 3.90
C GLN A 107 -0.20 11.32 3.96
N SER A 108 0.61 10.75 4.86
CA SER A 108 2.03 11.13 4.98
C SER A 108 2.77 10.81 3.69
N HIS A 109 3.47 11.80 3.15
CA HIS A 109 4.36 11.68 2.00
C HIS A 109 5.31 12.88 2.00
N PHE A 110 6.38 12.76 1.24
CA PHE A 110 7.23 13.90 0.88
C PHE A 110 6.44 14.78 -0.11
N CYS A 111 6.07 16.02 0.23
CA CYS A 111 5.51 16.99 -0.73
C CYS A 111 6.66 17.86 -1.27
N GLY A 112 6.95 17.80 -2.57
CA GLY A 112 8.03 18.53 -3.25
C GLY A 112 8.34 17.93 -4.64
N GLU A 113 9.16 18.61 -5.44
CA GLU A 113 9.79 17.97 -6.60
C GLU A 113 10.73 16.87 -6.12
N LYS A 114 10.82 15.77 -6.87
CA LYS A 114 11.74 14.70 -6.55
C LYS A 114 13.17 15.28 -6.58
N PRO A 115 13.94 15.19 -5.48
CA PRO A 115 15.31 15.69 -5.49
C PRO A 115 16.14 14.91 -6.49
N LYS A 116 17.04 15.61 -7.17
CA LYS A 116 17.97 15.03 -8.15
C LYS A 116 19.27 14.60 -7.48
N THR A 117 19.66 15.27 -6.40
CA THR A 117 20.90 15.01 -5.66
C THR A 117 20.63 14.86 -4.16
N ILE A 118 21.61 14.29 -3.44
CA ILE A 118 21.55 14.20 -1.98
C ILE A 118 21.53 15.61 -1.35
N ASP A 119 22.28 16.57 -1.90
CA ASP A 119 22.26 17.97 -1.46
C ASP A 119 20.86 18.57 -1.54
N GLU A 120 20.17 18.43 -2.69
CA GLU A 120 18.80 18.91 -2.86
C GLU A 120 17.84 18.22 -1.88
N TYR A 121 18.03 16.93 -1.62
CA TYR A 121 17.22 16.20 -0.65
C TYR A 121 17.36 16.78 0.76
N ILE A 122 18.61 17.04 1.20
CA ILE A 122 18.93 17.55 2.54
C ILE A 122 18.42 18.98 2.68
N LEU A 123 18.69 19.86 1.72
CA LEU A 123 18.22 21.25 1.72
C LEU A 123 16.69 21.35 1.73
N GLY A 124 15.99 20.35 1.21
CA GLY A 124 14.52 20.27 1.24
C GLY A 124 13.92 19.79 2.57
N GLN A 125 14.73 19.43 3.57
CA GLN A 125 14.25 19.05 4.90
C GLN A 125 14.15 20.27 5.84
N ASP A 126 13.41 20.11 6.93
CA ASP A 126 13.37 21.09 8.02
C ASP A 126 14.80 21.34 8.55
N GLU A 127 15.12 22.60 8.89
CA GLU A 127 16.48 23.03 9.28
C GLU A 127 17.09 22.18 10.40
N ASP A 128 16.27 21.78 11.37
CA ASP A 128 16.64 20.94 12.52
C ASP A 128 17.11 19.53 12.13
N LYS A 129 16.79 19.06 10.93
CA LYS A 129 17.18 17.73 10.42
C LYS A 129 18.39 17.78 9.51
N GLN A 130 18.68 18.93 8.92
CA GLN A 130 19.71 19.04 7.88
C GLN A 130 21.09 18.68 8.43
N GLU A 131 21.44 19.15 9.62
CA GLU A 131 22.73 18.89 10.27
C GLU A 131 22.97 17.39 10.46
N GLU A 132 22.01 16.67 11.04
CA GLU A 132 22.14 15.22 11.25
C GLU A 132 22.14 14.42 9.95
N LEU A 133 21.39 14.84 8.93
CA LEU A 133 21.44 14.19 7.61
C LEU A 133 22.79 14.41 6.92
N GLN A 134 23.39 15.59 7.07
CA GLN A 134 24.75 15.87 6.60
C GLN A 134 25.76 15.01 7.36
N HIS A 135 25.60 14.84 8.67
CA HIS A 135 26.46 13.99 9.47
C HIS A 135 26.42 12.53 9.01
N ILE A 136 25.22 11.96 8.80
CA ILE A 136 25.06 10.62 8.21
C ILE A 136 25.75 10.53 6.84
N ARG A 137 25.54 11.51 5.96
CA ARG A 137 26.19 11.53 4.64
C ARG A 137 27.72 11.54 4.77
N GLN A 138 28.29 12.32 5.68
CA GLN A 138 29.75 12.36 5.91
C GLN A 138 30.29 11.02 6.40
N ILE A 139 29.58 10.35 7.32
CA ILE A 139 29.94 9.00 7.77
C ILE A 139 29.96 8.03 6.59
N LEU A 140 28.90 8.03 5.78
CA LEU A 140 28.76 7.12 4.65
C LEU A 140 29.74 7.41 3.52
N HIS A 141 30.04 8.68 3.24
CA HIS A 141 31.03 9.08 2.26
C HIS A 141 32.44 8.59 2.63
N ARG A 142 32.81 8.67 3.92
CA ARG A 142 34.08 8.11 4.43
C ARG A 142 34.08 6.57 4.39
N ALA A 143 32.95 5.95 4.72
CA ALA A 143 32.82 4.50 4.73
C ALA A 143 32.86 3.89 3.32
N LEU A 144 32.33 4.61 2.33
CA LEU A 144 32.08 4.15 0.96
C LEU A 144 32.65 5.13 -0.08
N PRO A 145 33.97 5.41 -0.11
CA PRO A 145 34.56 6.45 -0.95
C PRO A 145 34.44 6.17 -2.46
N GLU A 146 34.22 4.91 -2.84
CA GLU A 146 34.02 4.47 -4.24
C GLU A 146 32.54 4.38 -4.64
N ALA A 147 31.60 4.60 -3.72
CA ALA A 147 30.17 4.49 -4.02
C ALA A 147 29.67 5.77 -4.69
N GLU A 148 28.79 5.61 -5.68
CA GLU A 148 28.08 6.72 -6.31
C GLU A 148 26.94 7.21 -5.40
N GLU A 149 26.88 8.52 -5.17
CA GLU A 149 25.76 9.17 -4.50
C GLU A 149 24.64 9.48 -5.50
N ARG A 150 23.42 9.01 -5.23
CA ARG A 150 22.26 9.26 -6.09
C ARG A 150 20.94 9.29 -5.33
N ILE A 151 19.85 9.61 -6.04
CA ILE A 151 18.48 9.53 -5.52
C ILE A 151 17.72 8.34 -6.12
N SER A 152 17.50 7.30 -5.31
CA SER A 152 16.60 6.16 -5.61
C SER A 152 15.35 6.26 -4.73
N TRP A 153 14.16 6.04 -5.30
CA TRP A 153 12.89 6.12 -4.55
C TRP A 153 12.68 7.43 -3.77
N SER A 154 13.28 8.53 -4.24
CA SER A 154 13.28 9.85 -3.58
C SER A 154 14.07 9.89 -2.27
N MET A 155 15.03 8.99 -2.09
CA MET A 155 15.90 8.90 -0.92
C MET A 155 17.39 8.96 -1.34
N PRO A 156 18.23 9.63 -0.55
CA PRO A 156 19.68 9.49 -0.60
C PRO A 156 20.12 8.02 -0.63
N THR A 157 20.99 7.69 -1.58
CA THR A 157 21.40 6.31 -1.87
C THR A 157 22.88 6.26 -2.21
N TYR A 158 23.58 5.29 -1.62
CA TYR A 158 24.93 4.91 -2.02
C TYR A 158 24.86 3.68 -2.92
N TRP A 159 25.48 3.74 -4.09
CA TRP A 159 25.34 2.75 -5.15
C TRP A 159 26.66 2.26 -5.72
N LYS A 160 26.75 0.95 -6.01
CA LYS A 160 27.80 0.35 -6.86
C LYS A 160 27.22 -0.89 -7.55
N LYS A 161 26.78 -0.77 -8.80
CA LYS A 161 26.02 -1.81 -9.56
C LYS A 161 24.63 -2.12 -8.96
N HIS A 162 24.50 -2.20 -7.65
CA HIS A 162 23.28 -2.31 -6.86
C HIS A 162 23.21 -1.22 -5.77
N ASN A 163 22.04 -1.01 -5.18
CA ASN A 163 21.86 -0.05 -4.08
C ASN A 163 22.45 -0.64 -2.79
N ILE A 164 23.56 -0.10 -2.30
CA ILE A 164 24.24 -0.61 -1.10
C ILE A 164 23.37 -0.33 0.13
N LEU A 165 22.97 0.93 0.29
CA LEU A 165 22.09 1.38 1.36
C LEU A 165 21.44 2.72 1.00
N HIS A 166 20.42 3.06 1.79
CA HIS A 166 19.72 4.34 1.72
C HIS A 166 19.63 4.98 3.09
N PHE A 167 19.41 6.28 3.13
CA PHE A 167 18.92 6.96 4.34
C PHE A 167 17.84 7.98 4.00
N ALA A 168 16.92 8.21 4.94
CA ALA A 168 15.84 9.18 4.76
C ALA A 168 15.37 9.79 6.08
N ALA A 169 15.05 11.07 6.05
CA ALA A 169 14.43 11.79 7.16
C ALA A 169 13.00 11.30 7.40
N SER A 170 12.69 11.02 8.67
CA SER A 170 11.34 10.82 9.18
C SER A 170 11.03 11.87 10.26
N LYS A 171 9.79 11.90 10.76
CA LYS A 171 9.37 12.92 11.74
C LYS A 171 10.18 12.93 13.04
N LYS A 172 10.70 11.78 13.48
CA LYS A 172 11.37 11.61 14.80
C LYS A 172 12.71 10.86 14.73
N HIS A 173 13.12 10.44 13.54
CA HIS A 173 14.32 9.63 13.34
C HIS A 173 14.80 9.77 11.90
N ILE A 174 16.05 9.37 11.66
CA ILE A 174 16.57 9.02 10.35
C ILE A 174 16.36 7.51 10.15
N GLY A 175 15.74 7.13 9.04
CA GLY A 175 15.69 5.73 8.62
C GLY A 175 16.97 5.41 7.86
N LEU A 176 17.72 4.41 8.31
CA LEU A 176 18.82 3.80 7.57
C LEU A 176 18.35 2.44 7.03
N TYR A 177 18.61 2.19 5.76
CA TYR A 177 18.09 1.02 5.03
C TYR A 177 19.25 0.23 4.41
N PRO A 178 19.93 -0.64 5.18
CA PRO A 178 21.05 -1.45 4.69
C PRO A 178 20.65 -2.83 4.14
N GLY A 179 19.36 -3.16 4.17
CA GLY A 179 18.85 -4.49 3.82
C GLY A 179 18.69 -5.42 5.04
N PRO A 180 17.88 -6.48 4.93
CA PRO A 180 17.51 -7.34 6.06
C PRO A 180 18.69 -8.11 6.66
N GLU A 181 19.65 -8.53 5.84
CA GLU A 181 20.82 -9.29 6.26
C GLU A 181 21.71 -8.48 7.19
N ALA A 182 21.87 -7.17 6.93
CA ALA A 182 22.60 -6.27 7.81
C ALA A 182 21.90 -6.13 9.18
N VAL A 183 20.57 -5.95 9.19
CA VAL A 183 19.82 -5.86 10.46
C VAL A 183 19.95 -7.14 11.30
N ILE A 184 20.00 -8.31 10.64
CA ILE A 184 20.20 -9.59 11.32
C ILE A 184 21.64 -9.69 11.84
N HIS A 185 22.63 -9.39 11.00
CA HIS A 185 24.05 -9.50 11.35
C HIS A 185 24.43 -8.59 12.52
N PHE A 186 23.93 -7.36 12.55
CA PHE A 186 24.21 -6.36 13.58
C PHE A 186 23.19 -6.34 14.73
N SER A 187 22.36 -7.38 14.87
CA SER A 187 21.24 -7.37 15.82
C SER A 187 21.64 -7.10 17.29
N GLU A 188 22.80 -7.59 17.72
CA GLU A 188 23.33 -7.33 19.08
C GLU A 188 23.73 -5.86 19.28
N GLU A 189 24.41 -5.26 18.30
CA GLU A 189 24.83 -3.85 18.35
C GLU A 189 23.63 -2.89 18.17
N LEU A 190 22.54 -3.36 17.56
CA LEU A 190 21.34 -2.58 17.29
C LEU A 190 20.31 -2.58 18.43
N GLN A 191 20.59 -3.17 19.59
CA GLN A 191 19.63 -3.26 20.71
C GLN A 191 19.11 -1.89 21.20
N GLY A 192 19.88 -0.81 21.01
CA GLY A 192 19.46 0.56 21.34
C GLY A 192 18.52 1.21 20.32
N TYR A 193 18.32 0.60 19.15
CA TYR A 193 17.55 1.15 18.05
C TYR A 193 16.27 0.35 17.78
N LYS A 194 15.24 1.03 17.27
CA LYS A 194 14.07 0.33 16.72
C LYS A 194 14.41 -0.17 15.33
N THR A 195 14.25 -1.47 15.10
CA THR A 195 14.51 -2.10 13.80
C THR A 195 13.25 -2.75 13.23
N GLU A 196 13.19 -2.82 11.90
CA GLU A 196 12.21 -3.58 11.12
C GLU A 196 12.97 -4.32 9.99
N LYS A 197 12.27 -5.06 9.12
CA LYS A 197 12.91 -5.81 8.03
C LYS A 197 13.74 -4.88 7.14
N GLY A 198 15.06 -4.92 7.31
CA GLY A 198 16.03 -4.10 6.57
C GLY A 198 16.02 -2.61 6.90
N THR A 199 15.43 -2.20 8.02
CA THR A 199 15.35 -0.80 8.45
C THR A 199 15.87 -0.62 9.86
N ILE A 200 16.67 0.41 10.08
CA ILE A 200 17.13 0.88 11.39
C ILE A 200 16.61 2.30 11.57
N ARG A 201 15.92 2.56 12.68
CA ARG A 201 15.41 3.90 13.03
C ARG A 201 16.36 4.54 14.04
N ILE A 202 17.17 5.48 13.56
CA ILE A 202 18.15 6.24 14.34
C ILE A 202 17.46 7.51 14.85
N PRO A 203 17.09 7.62 16.14
CA PRO A 203 16.49 8.84 16.66
C PRO A 203 17.42 10.02 16.47
N TYR A 204 16.85 11.19 16.17
CA TYR A 204 17.64 12.42 16.11
C TYR A 204 18.41 12.61 17.45
N GLY A 205 19.65 13.05 17.36
CA GLY A 205 20.59 13.24 18.47
C GLY A 205 21.23 11.97 19.01
N ASN A 206 20.96 10.80 18.40
CA ASN A 206 21.48 9.49 18.84
C ASN A 206 22.16 8.76 17.67
N ILE A 207 23.04 9.45 16.95
CA ILE A 207 23.84 8.87 15.87
C ILE A 207 25.06 8.17 16.47
N ASP A 208 25.23 6.88 16.17
CA ASP A 208 26.45 6.11 16.45
C ASP A 208 27.29 6.02 15.17
N ASP A 209 28.25 6.94 15.04
CA ASP A 209 29.16 7.03 13.89
C ASP A 209 29.84 5.69 13.59
N ALA A 210 30.34 5.02 14.63
CA ALA A 210 31.13 3.80 14.48
C ALA A 210 30.26 2.65 13.97
N LEU A 211 29.06 2.49 14.51
CA LEU A 211 28.13 1.45 14.08
C LEU A 211 27.67 1.68 12.64
N ILE A 212 27.33 2.91 12.27
CA ILE A 212 26.86 3.24 10.91
C ILE A 212 27.95 3.01 9.88
N GLU A 213 29.19 3.43 10.18
CA GLU A 213 30.35 3.17 9.32
C GLU A 213 30.60 1.66 9.18
N LYS A 214 30.52 0.90 10.27
CA LYS A 214 30.73 -0.55 10.28
C LYS A 214 29.67 -1.27 9.43
N ILE A 215 28.39 -0.89 9.56
CA ILE A 215 27.30 -1.43 8.75
C ILE A 215 27.53 -1.14 7.27
N ALA A 216 27.85 0.10 6.92
CA ALA A 216 28.07 0.50 5.52
C ALA A 216 29.21 -0.29 4.87
N LYS A 217 30.36 -0.39 5.55
CA LYS A 217 31.51 -1.18 5.07
C LYS A 217 31.19 -2.66 4.93
N TRP A 218 30.43 -3.23 5.87
CA TRP A 218 30.01 -4.63 5.78
C TRP A 218 29.10 -4.90 4.58
N CYS A 219 28.11 -4.03 4.32
CA CYS A 219 27.26 -4.12 3.14
C CYS A 219 28.10 -4.10 1.85
N TRP A 220 29.08 -3.18 1.78
CA TRP A 220 29.99 -3.08 0.65
C TRP A 220 30.84 -4.34 0.43
N GLN A 221 31.44 -4.86 1.51
CA GLN A 221 32.38 -5.99 1.43
C GLN A 221 31.69 -7.31 1.14
N THR A 222 30.50 -7.53 1.69
CA THR A 222 29.78 -8.80 1.56
C THR A 222 28.85 -8.85 0.35
N GLY A 223 28.53 -7.69 -0.25
CA GLY A 223 27.52 -7.59 -1.30
C GLY A 223 26.09 -7.74 -0.80
N ASN A 224 25.87 -7.82 0.52
CA ASN A 224 24.53 -7.71 1.10
C ASN A 224 24.10 -6.26 1.08
N HIS A 225 22.90 -6.00 0.57
CA HIS A 225 22.50 -4.66 0.19
C HIS A 225 20.99 -4.46 0.32
N ALA A 226 20.55 -3.21 0.14
CA ALA A 226 19.15 -2.81 0.23
C ALA A 226 18.30 -3.24 -0.97
#